data_AF-W1XKX1-F1
#
_entry.id   AF-W1XKX1-F1
#
_cell.length_a   1.000
_cell.length_b   1.000
_cell.length_c   1.000
_cell.angle_alpha   90.00
_cell.angle_beta   90.00
_cell.angle_gamma   90.00
#
_symmetry.space_group_name_H-M   'P 1'
#
loop_
_entity.id
_entity.type
_entity.pdbx_description
1 polymer ?
#
loop_
_entity_poly.entity_id
_entity_poly.type
_entity_poly.pdbx_seq_one_letter_code
_entity_poly.pdbx_strand_id
1 'polypeptide(L)'
;DIILRENAIVTATLPANTDETIPVVSFFGHLDTSAEQTADTNAHRLPYNGGDLCLNPELNIYLRESEFPELKNYIGDDLIVTDGTSLLGAD
;
A
#
# COMPACT_ATOMS: atom_id res chain seq x y z
N ASP A 1 21.18 14.90 -3.27
CA ASP A 1 21.40 14.90 -1.81
C ASP A 1 20.35 14.07 -1.09
N ILE A 2 20.73 13.43 0.03
CA ILE A 2 19.83 12.70 0.92
C ILE A 2 20.10 13.20 2.34
N ILE A 3 19.06 13.65 3.04
CA ILE A 3 19.16 14.23 4.38
C ILE A 3 18.12 13.56 5.27
N LEU A 4 18.57 12.97 6.38
CA LEU A 4 17.75 12.49 7.48
C LEU A 4 17.88 13.48 8.64
N ARG A 5 16.76 14.05 9.09
CA ARG A 5 16.70 14.97 10.23
C ARG A 5 16.47 14.21 11.54
N GLU A 6 16.73 14.86 12.68
CA GLU A 6 16.55 14.28 14.03
C GLU A 6 15.10 13.83 14.30
N ASN A 7 14.12 14.47 13.68
CA ASN A 7 12.70 14.13 13.77
C ASN A 7 12.26 13.05 12.75
N ALA A 8 13.21 12.28 12.22
CA ALA A 8 13.00 11.22 11.23
C ALA A 8 12.42 11.65 9.86
N ILE A 9 12.37 12.96 9.55
CA ILE A 9 12.00 13.42 8.21
C ILE A 9 13.16 13.19 7.24
N VAL A 10 12.94 12.31 6.26
CA VAL A 10 13.87 12.03 5.15
C VAL A 10 13.48 12.87 3.94
N THR A 11 14.47 13.57 3.37
CA THR A 11 14.31 14.27 2.09
C THR A 11 15.41 13.85 1.12
N ALA A 12 15.06 13.63 -0.13
CA ALA A 12 16.00 13.36 -1.22
C ALA A 12 15.69 14.27 -2.42
N THR A 13 16.72 14.60 -3.20
CA THR A 13 16.58 15.40 -4.42
C THR A 13 17.18 14.64 -5.58
N LEU A 14 16.35 14.40 -6.60
CA LEU A 14 16.79 13.97 -7.93
C LEU A 14 17.11 15.23 -8.75
N PRO A 15 18.34 15.38 -9.29
CA PRO A 15 18.68 16.52 -10.14
C PRO A 15 17.79 16.60 -11.38
N ALA A 16 17.63 17.80 -11.92
CA ALA A 16 16.96 18.00 -13.20
C ALA A 16 17.67 17.22 -14.31
N ASN A 17 16.89 16.73 -15.27
CA ASN A 17 17.39 16.07 -16.47
C ASN A 17 17.42 17.02 -17.69
N THR A 18 17.37 18.33 -17.44
CA THR A 18 17.37 19.41 -18.44
C THR A 18 18.12 20.62 -17.89
N ASP A 19 18.67 21.43 -18.79
CA ASP A 19 19.31 22.73 -18.47
C ASP A 19 18.29 23.89 -18.41
N GLU A 20 17.03 23.64 -18.77
CA GLU A 20 15.98 24.64 -18.70
C GLU A 20 15.65 25.02 -17.24
N THR A 21 15.33 26.29 -17.01
CA THR A 21 14.84 26.74 -15.71
C THR A 21 13.36 26.38 -15.56
N ILE A 22 13.09 25.34 -14.80
CA ILE A 22 11.74 24.81 -14.57
C ILE A 22 11.39 24.79 -13.08
N PRO A 23 10.09 24.81 -12.71
CA PRO A 23 9.66 24.68 -11.32
C PRO A 23 10.06 23.33 -10.73
N VAL A 24 10.36 23.33 -9.43
CA VAL A 24 10.57 22.10 -8.65
C VAL A 24 9.22 21.50 -8.26
N VAL A 25 9.10 20.19 -8.39
CA VAL A 25 7.97 19.40 -7.87
C VAL A 25 8.44 18.56 -6.69
N SER A 26 7.63 18.50 -5.64
CA SER A 26 7.90 17.69 -4.45
C SER A 26 6.82 16.63 -4.29
N PHE A 27 7.25 15.41 -3.97
CA PHE A 27 6.38 14.30 -3.59
C PHE A 27 6.59 13.98 -2.11
N PHE A 28 5.51 13.65 -1.41
CA PHE A 28 5.52 13.34 0.01
C PHE A 28 4.83 11.99 0.24
N GLY A 29 5.33 11.25 1.21
CA GLY A 29 4.68 10.09 1.82
C GLY A 29 5.01 10.08 3.31
N HIS A 30 4.19 9.41 4.10
CA HIS A 30 4.47 9.18 5.52
C HIS A 30 5.04 7.77 5.74
N LEU A 31 5.63 7.55 6.92
CA LEU A 31 6.30 6.29 7.27
C LEU A 31 5.45 5.40 8.18
N ASP A 32 4.51 5.99 8.90
CA ASP A 32 3.63 5.30 9.84
C ASP A 32 2.40 4.72 9.13
N THR A 33 1.84 3.68 9.73
CA THR A 33 0.52 3.13 9.40
C THR A 33 -0.48 3.52 10.50
N SER A 34 -1.78 3.36 10.23
CA SER A 34 -2.82 3.61 11.23
C SER A 34 -2.55 2.87 12.55
N ALA A 35 -2.70 3.59 13.67
CA ALA A 35 -2.55 3.06 15.03
C ALA A 35 -3.69 2.10 15.44
N GLU A 36 -4.73 1.94 14.61
CA GLU A 36 -5.84 1.01 14.85
C GLU A 36 -5.40 -0.46 14.85
N GLN A 37 -4.25 -0.76 14.24
CA GLN A 37 -3.64 -2.08 14.28
C GLN A 37 -2.13 -2.03 14.47
N THR A 38 -1.63 -2.96 15.28
CA THR A 38 -0.21 -3.06 15.65
C THR A 38 0.40 -4.42 15.32
N ALA A 39 -0.39 -5.35 14.78
CA ALA A 39 0.10 -6.65 14.34
C ALA A 39 1.04 -6.52 13.14
N ASP A 40 2.08 -7.36 13.11
CA ASP A 40 2.99 -7.47 11.97
C ASP A 40 2.21 -7.86 10.70
N THR A 41 2.61 -7.28 9.57
CA THR A 41 1.92 -7.50 8.30
C THR A 41 2.43 -8.76 7.60
N ASN A 42 1.53 -9.73 7.41
CA ASN A 42 1.78 -10.90 6.56
C ASN A 42 1.12 -10.70 5.19
N ALA A 43 1.83 -9.99 4.30
CA ALA A 43 1.36 -9.73 2.94
C ALA A 43 1.69 -10.89 2.00
N HIS A 44 0.76 -11.19 1.08
CA HIS A 44 0.98 -12.12 -0.01
C HIS A 44 0.32 -11.61 -1.29
N ARG A 45 0.82 -12.09 -2.43
CA ARG A 45 0.33 -11.72 -3.76
C ARG A 45 -0.44 -12.88 -4.37
N LEU A 46 -1.58 -12.59 -4.98
CA LEU A 46 -2.40 -13.58 -5.68
C LEU A 46 -3.12 -12.99 -6.90
N PRO A 47 -3.40 -13.79 -7.94
CA PRO A 47 -4.23 -13.37 -9.06
C PRO A 47 -5.70 -13.31 -8.62
N TYR A 48 -6.39 -12.23 -8.97
CA TYR A 48 -7.80 -12.04 -8.65
C TYR A 48 -8.70 -12.31 -9.87
N ASN A 49 -9.60 -13.28 -9.74
CA ASN A 49 -10.48 -13.74 -10.82
C ASN A 49 -11.95 -13.36 -10.61
N GLY A 50 -12.24 -12.46 -9.66
CA GLY A 50 -13.60 -12.08 -9.26
C GLY A 50 -14.15 -12.86 -8.07
N GLY A 51 -15.23 -12.35 -7.48
CA GLY A 51 -15.89 -12.95 -6.32
C GLY A 51 -15.17 -12.68 -4.99
N ASP A 52 -15.55 -13.46 -3.96
CA ASP A 52 -15.01 -13.33 -2.62
C ASP A 52 -13.59 -13.90 -2.54
N LEU A 53 -12.71 -13.20 -1.83
CA LEU A 53 -11.33 -13.60 -1.60
C LEU A 53 -11.15 -14.09 -0.16
N CYS A 54 -10.76 -15.36 0.00
CA CYS A 54 -10.41 -15.90 1.31
C CYS A 54 -9.02 -15.37 1.72
N LEU A 55 -8.97 -14.55 2.78
CA LEU A 55 -7.71 -14.07 3.34
C LEU A 55 -7.17 -15.06 4.38
N ASN A 56 -8.07 -15.64 5.17
CA ASN A 56 -7.73 -16.58 6.23
C ASN A 56 -8.79 -17.69 6.34
N PRO A 57 -8.50 -18.93 5.90
CA PRO A 57 -9.46 -20.02 5.99
C PRO A 57 -9.69 -20.50 7.43
N GLU A 58 -8.66 -20.45 8.28
CA GLU A 58 -8.74 -20.92 9.68
C GLU A 58 -9.61 -20.01 10.54
N LEU A 59 -9.50 -18.69 10.31
CA LEU A 59 -10.29 -17.67 10.98
C LEU A 59 -11.58 -17.29 10.23
N ASN A 60 -11.81 -17.91 9.06
CA ASN A 60 -12.94 -17.62 8.19
C ASN A 60 -13.06 -16.12 7.80
N ILE A 61 -11.93 -15.49 7.49
CA ILE A 61 -11.83 -14.07 7.09
C ILE A 61 -11.80 -13.97 5.57
N TYR A 62 -12.69 -13.13 5.04
CA TYR A 62 -12.86 -12.93 3.60
C TYR A 62 -12.93 -11.44 3.29
N LEU A 63 -12.37 -11.07 2.14
CA LEU A 63 -12.70 -9.83 1.48
C LEU A 63 -13.82 -10.12 0.49
N ARG A 64 -15.04 -9.64 0.77
CA ARG A 64 -16.22 -10.00 -0.01
C ARG A 64 -16.56 -8.97 -1.06
N GLU A 65 -16.92 -9.44 -2.25
CA GLU A 65 -17.35 -8.56 -3.34
C GLU A 65 -18.69 -7.86 -3.01
N SER A 66 -19.51 -8.46 -2.15
CA SER A 66 -20.73 -7.83 -1.63
C SER A 66 -20.47 -6.66 -0.69
N GLU A 67 -19.32 -6.65 -0.01
CA GLU A 67 -18.91 -5.62 0.94
C GLU A 67 -18.07 -4.55 0.23
N PHE A 68 -17.26 -4.96 -0.74
CA PHE A 68 -16.35 -4.12 -1.53
C PHE A 68 -16.61 -4.33 -3.04
N PRO A 69 -17.69 -3.74 -3.60
CA PRO A 69 -18.06 -3.92 -5.01
C PRO A 69 -16.99 -3.47 -6.02
N GLU A 70 -16.09 -2.57 -5.59
CA GLU A 70 -14.94 -2.11 -6.37
C GLU A 70 -13.95 -3.21 -6.71
N LEU A 71 -13.97 -4.35 -6.01
CA LEU A 71 -13.15 -5.52 -6.36
C LEU A 71 -13.33 -5.94 -7.81
N LYS A 72 -14.54 -5.79 -8.36
CA LYS A 72 -14.84 -6.08 -9.78
C LYS A 72 -13.94 -5.35 -10.76
N ASN A 73 -13.41 -4.19 -10.38
CA ASN A 73 -12.54 -3.40 -11.24
C ASN A 73 -11.13 -4.00 -11.38
N TYR A 74 -10.76 -4.95 -10.52
CA TYR A 74 -9.44 -5.56 -10.46
C TYR A 74 -9.42 -7.01 -10.97
N ILE A 75 -10.50 -7.47 -11.63
CA ILE A 75 -10.54 -8.82 -12.21
C ILE A 75 -9.45 -8.94 -13.28
N GLY A 76 -8.55 -9.89 -13.11
CA GLY A 76 -7.39 -10.11 -13.97
C GLY A 76 -6.09 -9.53 -13.42
N ASP A 77 -6.14 -8.73 -12.35
CA ASP A 77 -4.96 -8.17 -11.70
C ASP A 77 -4.36 -9.13 -10.66
N ASP A 78 -3.08 -8.93 -10.35
CA ASP A 78 -2.44 -9.50 -9.16
C ASP A 78 -2.66 -8.57 -7.96
N LEU A 79 -3.42 -9.02 -6.97
CA LEU A 79 -3.64 -8.30 -5.73
C LEU A 79 -2.57 -8.63 -4.70
N ILE A 80 -2.16 -7.63 -3.93
CA ILE A 80 -1.39 -7.80 -2.69
C ILE A 80 -2.38 -7.62 -1.54
N VAL A 81 -2.51 -8.64 -0.69
CA VAL A 81 -3.46 -8.66 0.43
C VAL A 81 -2.78 -9.17 1.69
N THR A 82 -3.42 -8.95 2.84
CA THR A 82 -2.98 -9.50 4.13
C THR A 82 -3.55 -10.90 4.36
N ASP A 83 -3.11 -11.56 5.43
CA ASP A 83 -3.75 -12.76 5.98
C ASP A 83 -5.01 -12.47 6.82
N GLY A 84 -5.56 -11.24 6.72
CA GLY A 84 -6.73 -10.79 7.46
C GLY A 84 -6.49 -10.42 8.93
N THR A 85 -5.28 -10.55 9.47
CA THR A 85 -4.98 -10.29 10.90
C THR A 85 -4.31 -8.93 11.17
N SER A 86 -3.92 -8.22 10.11
CA SER A 86 -3.27 -6.92 10.16
C SER A 86 -3.82 -5.97 9.09
N LEU A 87 -3.36 -4.71 9.13
CA LEU A 87 -3.43 -3.80 7.99
C LEU A 87 -2.34 -4.16 6.96
N LEU A 88 -2.50 -3.68 5.72
CA LEU A 88 -1.49 -3.86 4.68
C LEU A 88 -0.40 -2.78 4.70
N GLY A 89 -0.75 -1.56 5.10
CA GLY A 89 0.14 -0.40 5.01
C GLY A 89 0.33 0.11 3.58
N ALA A 90 -0.71 -0.01 2.74
CA ALA A 90 -0.70 0.50 1.37
C ALA A 90 -1.12 1.98 1.25
N ASP A 91 -1.69 2.53 2.33
CA ASP A 91 -1.98 3.95 2.50
C ASP A 91 -0.68 4.74 2.70
#